data_AF-A0A0A9E4Y1-F1
#
_entry.id   AF-A0A0A9E4Y1-F1
#
_cell.length_a   1.000
_cell.length_b   1.000
_cell.length_c   1.000
_cell.angle_alpha   90.00
_cell.angle_beta   90.00
_cell.angle_gamma   90.00
#
_symmetry.space_group_name_H-M   'P 1'
#
loop_
_entity.id
_entity.type
_entity.pdbx_description
1 polymer ?
#
loop_
_entity_poly.entity_id
_entity_poly.type
_entity_poly.pdbx_seq_one_letter_code
_entity_poly.pdbx_strand_id
1 'polypeptide(L)'
;MPHLYVMVQKVLSRRPFRIRMSFLNSKSNLELAPISWVASGFQKTSGDFRVGRYQITETINIFSHKVSWTKGPRGIIRIVPQKGDIWALYRNWSPDWNELTPDDVIYKYEMVEVIDDFTEEQGVIVIPLLKVSGFKAIFHRHMDPKEIRRIPKEELFRFSHQVPSRLLTGEEGNNAPKGCLELDPAATPVELLKVITEVKEDGATQTAK
;
A
#
# COMPACT_ATOMS: atom_id res chain seq x y z
N MET A 1 -6.61 -5.08 6.54
CA MET A 1 -5.96 -4.29 5.47
C MET A 1 -6.84 -4.28 4.23
N PRO A 2 -6.97 -3.14 3.53
CA PRO A 2 -7.85 -2.99 2.37
C PRO A 2 -7.20 -3.52 1.08
N HIS A 3 -7.46 -4.78 0.73
CA HIS A 3 -6.89 -5.42 -0.47
C HIS A 3 -7.87 -5.53 -1.66
N LEU A 4 -9.13 -5.11 -1.48
CA LEU A 4 -10.18 -5.24 -2.48
C LEU A 4 -10.61 -3.88 -2.99
N TYR A 5 -10.80 -3.79 -4.30
CA TYR A 5 -11.30 -2.58 -4.94
C TYR A 5 -12.75 -2.74 -5.40
N VAL A 6 -13.48 -1.64 -5.31
CA VAL A 6 -14.85 -1.53 -5.79
C VAL A 6 -14.98 -0.27 -6.63
N MET A 7 -15.69 -0.40 -7.75
CA MET A 7 -16.12 0.74 -8.54
C MET A 7 -17.50 1.17 -8.07
N VAL A 8 -17.60 2.35 -7.45
CA VAL A 8 -18.89 2.98 -7.16
C VAL A 8 -19.46 3.51 -8.48
N GLN A 9 -20.58 2.94 -8.90
CA GLN A 9 -21.22 3.29 -10.18
C GLN A 9 -22.26 4.39 -10.01
N LYS A 10 -23.03 4.33 -8.91
CA LYS A 10 -24.11 5.30 -8.66
C LYS A 10 -24.47 5.34 -7.17
N VAL A 11 -24.64 6.54 -6.63
CA VAL A 11 -25.31 6.75 -5.34
C VAL A 11 -26.82 6.71 -5.57
N LEU A 12 -27.52 5.74 -4.96
CA LEU A 12 -28.96 5.55 -5.13
C LEU A 12 -29.75 6.35 -4.09
N SER A 13 -29.30 6.35 -2.84
CA SER A 13 -29.83 7.19 -1.77
C SER A 13 -28.76 7.47 -0.73
N ARG A 14 -28.87 8.62 -0.05
CA ARG A 14 -28.02 8.97 1.09
C ARG A 14 -28.69 8.65 2.42
N ARG A 15 -30.03 8.53 2.44
CA ARG A 15 -30.85 8.24 3.63
C ARG A 15 -32.10 7.44 3.22
N PRO A 16 -32.18 6.12 3.53
CA PRO A 16 -31.07 5.28 3.99
C PRO A 16 -29.92 5.25 2.97
N PHE A 17 -28.69 5.02 3.41
CA PHE A 17 -27.53 4.95 2.52
C PHE A 17 -27.66 3.74 1.59
N ARG A 18 -27.61 3.96 0.28
CA ARG A 18 -27.68 2.90 -0.74
C ARG A 18 -26.84 3.30 -1.93
N ILE A 19 -25.92 2.43 -2.34
CA ILE A 19 -25.12 2.67 -3.55
C ILE A 19 -25.06 1.41 -4.42
N ARG A 20 -24.95 1.62 -5.73
CA ARG A 20 -24.61 0.59 -6.69
C ARG A 20 -23.10 0.58 -6.90
N MET A 21 -22.48 -0.58 -6.71
CA MET A 21 -21.05 -0.77 -6.91
C MET A 21 -20.76 -2.13 -7.55
N SER A 22 -19.59 -2.27 -8.16
CA SER A 22 -19.06 -3.55 -8.66
C SER A 22 -17.68 -3.80 -8.07
N PHE A 23 -17.43 -5.01 -7.57
CA PHE A 23 -16.06 -5.42 -7.23
C PHE A 23 -15.19 -5.47 -8.49
N LEU A 24 -13.94 -5.05 -8.33
CA LEU A 24 -12.91 -5.23 -9.34
C LEU A 24 -12.23 -6.58 -9.13
N ASN A 25 -12.19 -7.38 -10.18
CA ASN A 25 -11.63 -8.72 -10.15
C ASN A 25 -10.43 -8.81 -11.09
N SER A 26 -9.51 -9.71 -10.76
CA SER A 26 -8.46 -10.12 -11.67
C SER A 26 -8.39 -11.64 -11.71
N LYS A 27 -8.29 -12.19 -12.91
CA LYS A 27 -8.16 -13.65 -13.15
C LYS A 27 -6.81 -14.01 -13.76
N SER A 28 -5.96 -13.01 -13.99
CA SER A 28 -4.67 -13.15 -14.63
C SER A 28 -3.75 -12.03 -14.15
N ASN A 29 -2.47 -12.31 -14.20
CA ASN A 29 -1.41 -11.36 -13.92
C ASN A 29 -0.32 -11.36 -15.01
N LEU A 30 -0.64 -11.91 -16.18
CA LEU A 30 0.28 -12.04 -17.31
C LEU A 30 0.75 -10.67 -17.85
N GLU A 31 -0.02 -9.60 -17.60
CA GLU A 31 0.38 -8.27 -18.02
C GLU A 31 1.54 -7.71 -17.20
N LEU A 32 1.79 -8.28 -16.01
CA LEU A 32 2.87 -7.90 -15.11
C LEU A 32 4.05 -8.88 -15.19
N ALA A 33 3.80 -10.18 -14.92
CA ALA A 33 4.83 -11.21 -15.01
C ALA A 33 4.19 -12.61 -15.16
N PRO A 34 4.92 -13.60 -15.72
CA PRO A 34 4.43 -14.97 -15.89
C PRO A 34 4.54 -15.82 -14.61
N ILE A 35 4.32 -15.24 -13.43
CA ILE A 35 4.29 -15.98 -12.15
C ILE A 35 2.87 -16.42 -11.79
N SER A 36 2.73 -17.46 -10.96
CA SER A 36 1.42 -18.00 -10.54
C SER A 36 0.76 -17.20 -9.41
N TRP A 37 0.85 -15.86 -9.41
CA TRP A 37 0.43 -15.05 -8.24
C TRP A 37 -1.08 -15.20 -7.94
N VAL A 38 -1.93 -14.85 -8.90
CA VAL A 38 -3.40 -14.92 -8.72
C VAL A 38 -3.86 -16.37 -8.61
N ALA A 39 -3.23 -17.29 -9.36
CA ALA A 39 -3.58 -18.70 -9.35
C ALA A 39 -3.23 -19.38 -8.02
N SER A 40 -2.16 -18.94 -7.34
CA SER A 40 -1.79 -19.42 -5.99
C SER A 40 -2.59 -18.73 -4.86
N GLY A 41 -3.68 -18.02 -5.19
CA GLY A 41 -4.59 -17.41 -4.22
C GLY A 41 -4.18 -16.04 -3.66
N PHE A 42 -3.06 -15.47 -4.10
CA PHE A 42 -2.64 -14.16 -3.63
C PHE A 42 -3.48 -13.02 -4.23
N GLN A 43 -3.76 -12.02 -3.40
CA GLN A 43 -4.50 -10.84 -3.81
C GLN A 43 -3.61 -9.95 -4.69
N LYS A 44 -4.13 -9.58 -5.86
CA LYS A 44 -3.51 -8.60 -6.75
C LYS A 44 -4.10 -7.23 -6.46
N THR A 45 -3.26 -6.27 -6.09
CA THR A 45 -3.69 -4.91 -5.68
C THR A 45 -3.13 -3.80 -6.57
N SER A 46 -2.34 -4.15 -7.57
CA SER A 46 -1.92 -3.27 -8.66
C SER A 46 -1.93 -4.01 -10.00
N GLY A 47 -2.02 -3.26 -11.10
CA GLY A 47 -2.13 -3.76 -12.46
C GLY A 47 -3.54 -3.65 -13.02
N ASP A 48 -3.91 -4.60 -13.88
CA ASP A 48 -5.16 -4.56 -14.63
C ASP A 48 -6.28 -5.36 -13.95
N PHE A 49 -7.45 -4.72 -13.86
CA PHE A 49 -8.66 -5.25 -13.27
C PHE A 49 -9.85 -5.19 -14.23
N ARG A 50 -10.84 -6.06 -13.98
CA ARG A 50 -12.12 -6.09 -14.69
C ARG A 50 -13.26 -5.82 -13.72
N VAL A 51 -14.23 -5.03 -14.18
CA VAL A 51 -15.45 -4.74 -13.42
C VAL A 51 -16.32 -5.99 -13.37
N GLY A 52 -16.65 -6.45 -12.16
CA GLY A 52 -17.58 -7.55 -11.93
C GLY A 52 -19.05 -7.12 -12.05
N ARG A 53 -19.96 -8.06 -11.73
CA ARG A 53 -21.39 -7.77 -11.64
C ARG A 53 -21.64 -6.70 -10.57
N TYR A 54 -22.58 -5.80 -10.86
CA TYR A 54 -22.96 -4.80 -9.86
C TYR A 54 -23.80 -5.44 -8.75
N GLN A 55 -23.71 -4.83 -7.57
CA GLN A 55 -24.55 -5.10 -6.43
C GLN A 55 -24.95 -3.79 -5.76
N ILE A 56 -25.98 -3.85 -4.93
CA ILE A 56 -26.38 -2.75 -4.06
C ILE A 56 -25.83 -3.05 -2.66
N THR A 57 -25.20 -2.05 -2.04
CA THR A 57 -24.82 -2.10 -0.64
C THR A 57 -25.48 -0.95 0.12
N GLU A 58 -25.76 -1.21 1.39
CA GLU A 58 -26.31 -0.24 2.34
C GLU A 58 -25.32 0.04 3.49
N THR A 59 -24.15 -0.63 3.46
CA THR A 59 -23.11 -0.52 4.47
C THR A 59 -22.04 0.49 4.04
N ILE A 60 -21.71 1.42 4.92
CA ILE A 60 -20.69 2.45 4.70
C ILE A 60 -19.29 1.93 5.09
N ASN A 61 -19.20 1.09 6.12
CA ASN A 61 -17.93 0.65 6.72
C ASN A 61 -17.16 -0.39 5.88
N ILE A 62 -17.50 -0.54 4.59
CA ILE A 62 -16.76 -1.39 3.64
C ILE A 62 -15.77 -0.58 2.80
N PHE A 63 -15.83 0.76 2.85
CA PHE A 63 -14.92 1.64 2.11
C PHE A 63 -13.79 2.09 3.03
N SER A 64 -12.56 2.03 2.53
CA SER A 64 -11.40 2.60 3.20
C SER A 64 -11.09 3.99 2.63
N HIS A 65 -10.71 4.07 1.37
CA HIS A 65 -10.34 5.32 0.71
C HIS A 65 -10.60 5.24 -0.79
N LYS A 66 -10.55 6.39 -1.46
CA LYS A 66 -10.59 6.48 -2.91
C LYS A 66 -9.18 6.29 -3.47
N VAL A 67 -9.04 5.38 -4.42
CA VAL A 67 -7.79 5.17 -5.16
C VAL A 67 -7.83 5.81 -6.55
N SER A 68 -6.66 6.17 -7.06
CA SER A 68 -6.48 6.63 -8.43
C SER A 68 -6.50 5.46 -9.40
N TRP A 69 -7.08 5.66 -10.58
CA TRP A 69 -7.17 4.63 -11.61
C TRP A 69 -7.26 5.26 -13.00
N THR A 70 -6.86 4.51 -14.01
CA THR A 70 -6.99 4.90 -15.41
C THR A 70 -7.79 3.87 -16.19
N LYS A 71 -8.48 4.33 -17.25
CA LYS A 71 -9.23 3.44 -18.13
C LYS A 71 -8.29 2.89 -19.20
N GLY A 72 -8.04 1.58 -19.15
CA GLY A 72 -7.31 0.86 -20.18
C GLY A 72 -8.19 0.44 -21.38
N PRO A 73 -7.58 -0.20 -22.38
CA PRO A 73 -8.29 -0.75 -23.53
C PRO A 73 -9.40 -1.71 -23.10
N ARG A 74 -10.50 -1.75 -23.88
CA ARG A 74 -11.65 -2.66 -23.65
C ARG A 74 -12.25 -2.53 -22.23
N GLY A 75 -12.16 -1.35 -21.61
CA GLY A 75 -12.77 -1.08 -20.31
C GLY A 75 -12.04 -1.69 -19.11
N ILE A 76 -10.77 -2.05 -19.29
CA ILE A 76 -9.89 -2.41 -18.16
C ILE A 76 -9.78 -1.23 -17.20
N ILE A 77 -9.77 -1.53 -15.91
CA ILE A 77 -9.47 -0.57 -14.85
C ILE A 77 -8.04 -0.83 -14.41
N ARG A 78 -7.16 0.13 -14.68
CA ARG A 78 -5.75 0.04 -14.32
C ARG A 78 -5.52 0.83 -13.03
N ILE A 79 -5.02 0.15 -12.01
CA ILE A 79 -4.63 0.74 -10.72
C ILE A 79 -3.15 0.46 -10.55
N VAL A 80 -2.33 1.49 -10.54
CA VAL A 80 -0.88 1.38 -10.36
C VAL A 80 -0.44 2.42 -9.33
N PRO A 81 0.67 2.18 -8.59
CA PRO A 81 1.17 3.17 -7.65
C PRO A 81 1.42 4.52 -8.32
N GLN A 82 1.05 5.62 -7.66
CA GLN A 82 1.25 6.99 -8.12
C GLN A 82 2.14 7.75 -7.15
N LYS A 83 2.81 8.79 -7.63
CA LYS A 83 3.66 9.64 -6.80
C LYS A 83 2.89 10.18 -5.59
N GLY A 84 3.50 10.06 -4.41
CA GLY A 84 2.95 10.45 -3.12
C GLY A 84 2.07 9.40 -2.46
N ASP A 85 1.72 8.31 -3.15
CA ASP A 85 1.00 7.21 -2.52
C ASP A 85 1.88 6.52 -1.47
N ILE A 86 1.27 6.16 -0.35
CA ILE A 86 1.90 5.29 0.64
C ILE A 86 1.42 3.87 0.44
N TRP A 87 2.35 2.93 0.40
CA TRP A 87 2.05 1.52 0.19
C TRP A 87 2.71 0.65 1.25
N ALA A 88 2.00 -0.39 1.66
CA ALA A 88 2.58 -1.51 2.37
C ALA A 88 3.19 -2.48 1.35
N LEU A 89 4.46 -2.80 1.48
CA LEU A 89 5.13 -3.81 0.68
C LEU A 89 5.35 -5.09 1.48
N TYR A 90 5.21 -6.24 0.84
CA TYR A 90 5.64 -7.52 1.41
C TYR A 90 7.16 -7.55 1.59
N ARG A 91 7.62 -7.56 2.85
CA ARG A 91 9.05 -7.48 3.20
C ARG A 91 9.86 -8.67 2.69
N ASN A 92 9.26 -9.86 2.72
CA ASN A 92 9.92 -11.13 2.39
C ASN A 92 9.48 -11.68 1.03
N TRP A 93 8.90 -10.83 0.17
CA TRP A 93 8.34 -11.26 -1.11
C TRP A 93 9.36 -12.06 -1.93
N SER A 94 8.88 -13.15 -2.53
CA SER A 94 9.64 -13.94 -3.50
C SER A 94 8.71 -14.35 -4.65
N PRO A 95 9.22 -14.43 -5.90
CA PRO A 95 8.45 -14.98 -7.01
C PRO A 95 8.05 -16.45 -6.81
N ASP A 96 8.72 -17.17 -5.89
CA ASP A 96 8.47 -18.59 -5.59
C ASP A 96 7.32 -18.80 -4.60
N TRP A 97 6.73 -17.71 -4.06
CA TRP A 97 5.60 -17.82 -3.15
C TRP A 97 4.43 -18.55 -3.79
N ASN A 98 3.82 -19.45 -3.03
CA ASN A 98 2.70 -20.28 -3.44
C ASN A 98 1.79 -20.57 -2.25
N GLU A 99 0.80 -21.45 -2.44
CA GLU A 99 -0.21 -21.84 -1.45
C GLU A 99 0.39 -22.45 -0.16
N LEU A 100 1.63 -22.94 -0.22
CA LEU A 100 2.35 -23.53 0.92
C LEU A 100 3.26 -22.51 1.64
N THR A 101 3.37 -21.28 1.14
CA THR A 101 4.16 -20.25 1.82
C THR A 101 3.52 -19.92 3.17
N PRO A 102 4.27 -19.97 4.29
CA PRO A 102 3.73 -19.68 5.61
C PRO A 102 3.22 -18.24 5.77
N ASP A 103 2.11 -18.08 6.49
CA ASP A 103 1.49 -16.78 6.78
C ASP A 103 2.44 -15.80 7.50
N ASP A 104 3.32 -16.30 8.38
CA ASP A 104 4.29 -15.47 9.11
C ASP A 104 5.43 -14.95 8.21
N VAL A 105 5.64 -15.57 7.05
CA VAL A 105 6.51 -15.07 5.97
C VAL A 105 5.77 -14.04 5.12
N ILE A 106 4.51 -14.32 4.77
CA ILE A 106 3.69 -13.47 3.89
C ILE A 106 3.32 -12.15 4.57
N TYR A 107 2.80 -12.20 5.79
CA TYR A 107 2.21 -11.05 6.48
C TYR A 107 3.24 -10.21 7.24
N LYS A 108 4.39 -9.96 6.61
CA LYS A 108 5.40 -9.01 7.07
C LYS A 108 5.53 -7.88 6.08
N TYR A 109 5.42 -6.66 6.60
CA TYR A 109 5.32 -5.48 5.77
C TYR A 109 6.36 -4.43 6.12
N GLU A 110 6.77 -3.67 5.11
CA GLU A 110 7.39 -2.36 5.27
C GLU A 110 6.50 -1.28 4.65
N MET A 111 6.60 -0.05 5.14
CA MET A 111 5.89 1.10 4.59
C MET A 111 6.83 1.85 3.67
N VAL A 112 6.32 2.24 2.50
CA VAL A 112 7.08 3.03 1.54
C VAL A 112 6.22 4.16 0.99
N GLU A 113 6.88 5.24 0.60
CA GLU A 113 6.27 6.28 -0.23
C GLU A 113 6.77 6.14 -1.66
N VAL A 114 5.85 6.28 -2.62
CA VAL A 114 6.17 6.36 -4.04
C VAL A 114 6.67 7.77 -4.34
N ILE A 115 7.89 7.92 -4.84
CA ILE A 115 8.51 9.24 -5.07
C ILE A 115 8.45 9.71 -6.52
N ASP A 116 8.12 8.81 -7.45
CA ASP A 116 7.89 9.13 -8.86
C ASP A 116 6.79 8.26 -9.47
N ASP A 117 6.15 8.74 -10.53
CA ASP A 117 5.03 8.05 -11.17
C ASP A 117 5.49 6.77 -11.87
N PHE A 118 4.64 5.73 -11.82
CA PHE A 118 4.90 4.46 -12.49
C PHE A 118 5.08 4.64 -14.01
N THR A 119 6.14 4.04 -14.55
CA THR A 119 6.31 3.84 -15.99
C THR A 119 6.62 2.37 -16.27
N GLU A 120 6.30 1.88 -17.46
CA GLU A 120 6.56 0.48 -17.82
C GLU A 120 8.08 0.21 -17.85
N GLU A 121 8.89 1.21 -18.25
CA GLU A 121 10.35 1.10 -18.37
C GLU A 121 11.09 1.22 -17.04
N GLN A 122 10.62 2.07 -16.11
CA GLN A 122 11.28 2.27 -14.81
C GLN A 122 10.62 1.47 -13.68
N GLY A 123 9.38 1.02 -13.84
CA GLY A 123 8.59 0.49 -12.72
C GLY A 123 8.23 1.60 -11.74
N VAL A 124 8.33 1.32 -10.44
CA VAL A 124 7.99 2.25 -9.36
C VAL A 124 9.24 2.62 -8.58
N ILE A 125 9.45 3.90 -8.34
CA ILE A 125 10.53 4.39 -7.47
C ILE A 125 9.93 4.70 -6.10
N VAL A 126 10.48 4.09 -5.06
CA VAL A 126 9.98 4.19 -3.69
C VAL A 126 11.08 4.57 -2.71
N ILE A 127 10.68 5.15 -1.58
CA ILE A 127 11.55 5.37 -0.42
C ILE A 127 10.90 4.78 0.83
N PRO A 128 11.63 4.04 1.67
CA PRO A 128 11.10 3.52 2.93
C PRO A 128 10.63 4.63 3.87
N LEU A 129 9.58 4.33 4.64
CA LEU A 129 9.11 5.15 5.74
C LEU A 129 9.56 4.56 7.07
N LEU A 130 10.18 5.39 7.90
CA LEU A 130 10.60 5.05 9.24
C LEU A 130 9.61 5.59 10.27
N LYS A 131 9.35 4.80 11.31
CA LYS A 131 8.45 5.18 12.39
C LYS A 131 9.09 6.24 13.29
N VAL A 132 8.36 7.30 13.60
CA VAL A 132 8.77 8.30 14.59
C VAL A 132 8.57 7.73 16.00
N SER A 133 9.65 7.77 16.80
CA SER A 133 9.63 7.35 18.21
C SER A 133 8.62 8.17 19.02
N GLY A 134 7.98 7.55 20.01
CA GLY A 134 6.95 8.17 20.84
C GLY A 134 5.55 8.29 20.20
N PHE A 135 5.41 7.98 18.90
CA PHE A 135 4.12 8.06 18.20
C PHE A 135 3.59 6.68 17.78
N LYS A 136 2.27 6.56 17.68
CA LYS A 136 1.61 5.30 17.29
C LYS A 136 1.71 5.03 15.79
N ALA A 137 1.38 6.01 14.95
CA ALA A 137 1.24 5.84 13.51
C ALA A 137 1.87 6.99 12.70
N ILE A 138 2.88 7.66 13.27
CA ILE A 138 3.59 8.75 12.59
C ILE A 138 4.89 8.20 12.01
N PHE A 139 5.15 8.53 10.75
CA PHE A 139 6.29 8.07 9.98
C PHE A 139 6.93 9.23 9.21
N HIS A 140 8.21 9.09 8.87
CA HIS A 140 8.92 10.02 7.99
C HIS A 140 9.70 9.24 6.93
N ARG A 141 10.02 9.89 5.82
CA ARG A 141 10.89 9.30 4.79
C ARG A 141 12.25 8.94 5.37
N HIS A 142 12.83 7.86 4.90
CA HIS A 142 14.24 7.61 5.09
C HIS A 142 15.05 8.80 4.57
N MET A 143 16.07 9.25 5.33
CA MET A 143 16.82 10.46 4.99
C MET A 143 17.98 10.18 4.02
N ASP A 144 18.50 8.94 4.00
CA ASP A 144 19.55 8.53 3.05
C ASP A 144 18.96 8.26 1.65
N PRO A 145 19.36 9.01 0.61
CA PRO A 145 18.94 8.75 -0.77
C PRO A 145 19.35 7.36 -1.29
N LYS A 146 20.31 6.69 -0.67
CA LYS A 146 20.70 5.32 -1.04
C LYS A 146 19.62 4.29 -0.74
N GLU A 147 18.67 4.60 0.13
CA GLU A 147 17.52 3.74 0.40
C GLU A 147 16.40 3.87 -0.64
N ILE A 148 16.56 4.74 -1.64
CA ILE A 148 15.63 4.79 -2.77
C ILE A 148 15.74 3.49 -3.55
N ARG A 149 14.61 2.80 -3.71
CA ARG A 149 14.52 1.51 -4.39
C ARG A 149 13.70 1.65 -5.66
N ARG A 150 14.15 0.96 -6.70
CA ARG A 150 13.38 0.76 -7.93
C ARG A 150 12.74 -0.62 -7.87
N ILE A 151 11.42 -0.68 -7.93
CA ILE A 151 10.66 -1.91 -8.04
C ILE A 151 10.22 -2.05 -9.50
N PRO A 152 10.79 -3.00 -10.26
CA PRO A 152 10.42 -3.18 -11.65
C PRO A 152 8.95 -3.64 -11.76
N LYS A 153 8.37 -3.45 -12.94
CA LYS A 153 6.97 -3.77 -13.21
C LYS A 153 6.60 -5.21 -12.85
N GLU A 154 7.50 -6.14 -13.12
CA GLU A 154 7.33 -7.58 -12.89
C GLU A 154 7.19 -7.91 -11.40
N GLU A 155 7.65 -7.00 -10.53
CA GLU A 155 7.61 -7.13 -9.08
C GLU A 155 6.52 -6.29 -8.43
N LEU A 156 5.57 -5.75 -9.20
CA LEU A 156 4.43 -5.02 -8.65
C LEU A 156 3.58 -5.86 -7.67
N PHE A 157 3.72 -7.18 -7.66
CA PHE A 157 3.13 -8.08 -6.66
C PHE A 157 3.65 -7.87 -5.23
N ARG A 158 4.78 -7.17 -5.06
CA ARG A 158 5.29 -6.75 -3.76
C ARG A 158 4.35 -5.77 -3.07
N PHE A 159 3.57 -5.00 -3.82
CA PHE A 159 2.63 -4.04 -3.29
C PHE A 159 1.42 -4.78 -2.71
N SER A 160 1.26 -4.73 -1.39
CA SER A 160 0.16 -5.39 -0.70
C SER A 160 -1.10 -4.53 -0.76
N HIS A 161 -1.06 -3.30 -0.25
CA HIS A 161 -2.18 -2.35 -0.28
C HIS A 161 -1.68 -0.92 -0.13
N GLN A 162 -2.47 0.02 -0.64
CA GLN A 162 -2.30 1.43 -0.37
C GLN A 162 -2.75 1.74 1.07
N VAL A 163 -1.98 2.57 1.76
CA VAL A 163 -2.24 3.02 3.13
C VAL A 163 -2.61 4.51 3.07
N PRO A 164 -3.82 4.91 3.48
CA PRO A 164 -4.17 6.31 3.57
C PRO A 164 -3.23 7.04 4.52
N SER A 165 -2.83 8.25 4.12
CA SER A 165 -1.93 9.06 4.91
C SER A 165 -2.34 10.54 4.89
N ARG A 166 -1.87 11.26 5.90
CA ARG A 166 -2.01 12.70 6.02
C ARG A 166 -0.66 13.31 6.37
N LEU A 167 -0.24 14.33 5.62
CA LEU A 167 0.95 15.11 5.95
C LEU A 167 0.65 16.05 7.13
N LEU A 168 1.48 16.02 8.16
CA LEU A 168 1.35 16.86 9.34
C LEU A 168 1.91 18.26 9.09
N THR A 169 1.14 19.28 9.47
CA THR A 169 1.52 20.69 9.31
C THR A 169 2.34 21.20 10.49
N GLY A 170 2.27 20.52 11.64
CA GLY A 170 2.83 20.95 12.92
C GLY A 170 1.86 21.76 13.76
N GLU A 171 0.64 22.01 13.27
CA GLU A 171 -0.40 22.79 13.95
C GLU A 171 -1.43 21.89 14.64
N GLU A 172 -1.31 20.57 14.51
CA GLU A 172 -2.25 19.59 15.06
C GLU A 172 -2.24 19.51 16.59
N GLY A 173 -1.16 19.95 17.23
CA GLY A 173 -1.03 19.94 18.68
C GLY A 173 0.40 20.17 19.15
N ASN A 174 0.59 20.23 20.47
CA ASN A 174 1.91 20.35 21.07
C ASN A 174 2.79 19.18 20.62
N ASN A 175 3.99 19.47 20.12
CA ASN A 175 4.96 18.51 19.60
C ASN A 175 4.53 17.75 18.33
N ALA A 176 3.54 18.24 17.56
CA ALA A 176 3.21 17.65 16.27
C ALA A 176 4.42 17.70 15.31
N PRO A 177 4.95 16.56 14.84
CA PRO A 177 6.15 16.53 14.03
C PRO A 177 5.84 16.96 12.60
N LYS A 178 6.05 18.26 12.32
CA LYS A 178 5.83 18.86 10.99
C LYS A 178 6.58 18.10 9.90
N GLY A 179 5.90 17.86 8.78
CA GLY A 179 6.48 17.17 7.62
C GLY A 179 6.51 15.64 7.74
N CYS A 180 6.02 15.07 8.84
CA CYS A 180 5.80 13.63 8.96
C CYS A 180 4.42 13.23 8.43
N LEU A 181 4.26 11.94 8.14
CA LEU A 181 3.03 11.33 7.67
C LEU A 181 2.34 10.60 8.82
N GLU A 182 1.08 10.95 9.07
CA GLU A 182 0.17 10.14 9.88
C GLU A 182 -0.48 9.08 8.98
N LEU A 183 -0.22 7.81 9.24
CA LEU A 183 -0.82 6.68 8.52
C LEU A 183 -2.10 6.22 9.20
N ASP A 184 -3.11 5.83 8.40
CA ASP A 184 -4.35 5.26 8.93
C ASP A 184 -4.07 3.94 9.67
N PRO A 185 -4.34 3.87 11.00
CA PRO A 185 -4.10 2.66 11.77
C PRO A 185 -4.90 1.44 11.30
N ALA A 186 -6.06 1.62 10.64
CA ALA A 186 -6.87 0.51 10.11
C ALA A 186 -6.23 -0.16 8.88
N ALA A 187 -5.29 0.53 8.23
CA ALA A 187 -4.49 0.04 7.11
C ALA A 187 -3.01 -0.17 7.48
N THR A 188 -2.63 -0.04 8.76
CA THR A 188 -1.24 -0.19 9.22
C THR A 188 -1.07 -1.46 10.06
N PRO A 189 -0.09 -2.33 9.77
CA PRO A 189 0.21 -3.54 10.54
C PRO A 189 0.38 -3.26 12.02
N VAL A 190 -0.18 -4.13 12.86
CA VAL A 190 -0.19 -3.95 14.33
C VAL A 190 1.23 -3.90 14.87
N GLU A 191 2.19 -4.63 14.29
CA GLU A 191 3.59 -4.57 14.72
C GLU A 191 4.19 -3.17 14.52
N LEU A 192 3.79 -2.47 13.45
CA LEU A 192 4.23 -1.12 13.14
C LEU A 192 3.47 -0.05 13.95
N LEU A 193 2.45 -0.43 14.73
CA LEU A 193 1.69 0.48 15.60
C LEU A 193 2.19 0.51 17.06
N LYS A 194 3.11 -0.39 17.44
CA LYS A 194 3.71 -0.39 18.79
C LYS A 194 4.54 0.87 19.01
N VAL A 195 4.26 1.64 20.06
CA VAL A 195 5.03 2.86 20.38
C VAL A 195 6.45 2.44 20.77
N ILE A 196 7.43 2.96 20.05
CA ILE A 196 8.84 2.79 20.37
C ILE A 196 9.19 3.91 21.35
N THR A 197 9.69 3.54 22.54
CA THR A 197 10.07 4.50 23.58
C THR A 197 11.58 4.69 23.70
N GLU A 198 12.39 3.90 22.99
CA GLU A 198 13.85 3.89 23.10
C GLU A 198 14.51 3.99 21.72
N VAL A 199 15.39 4.98 21.56
CA VAL A 199 16.38 5.02 20.47
C VAL A 199 17.52 4.11 20.93
N LYS A 200 17.71 2.96 20.29
CA LYS A 200 19.00 2.27 20.42
C LYS A 200 20.03 3.09 19.65
N GLU A 201 20.89 3.79 20.37
CA GLU A 201 22.13 4.30 19.80
C GLU A 201 22.95 3.09 19.34
N ASP A 202 23.11 2.91 18.03
CA ASP A 202 24.14 2.02 17.51
C ASP A 202 25.49 2.64 17.87
N GLY A 203 26.10 2.10 18.92
CA GLY A 203 27.37 2.54 19.45
C GLY A 203 28.47 2.44 18.39
N ALA A 204 28.83 3.58 17.82
CA ALA A 204 30.14 3.77 17.24
C ALA A 204 31.17 3.67 18.39
N THR A 205 31.85 2.54 18.50
CA THR A 205 33.15 2.52 19.17
C THR A 205 34.17 1.87 18.25
N GLN A 206 34.94 2.73 17.60
CA GLN A 206 36.27 2.39 17.10
C GLN A 206 37.13 1.94 18.28
N THR A 207 37.84 0.83 18.12
CA THR A 207 39.14 0.67 18.78
C THR A 207 40.09 0.01 17.81
N ALA A 208 40.99 0.84 17.27
CA ALA A 208 42.26 0.40 16.74
C ALA A 208 43.18 0.01 17.89
N LYS A 209 43.86 -1.13 17.76
CA LYS A 209 45.28 -1.32 18.09
C LYS A 209 45.80 -2.51 17.31
#